data_AF-A0A534TDV8-F1
#
_entry.id   AF-A0A534TDV8-F1
#
_cell.length_a   1.000
_cell.length_b   1.000
_cell.length_c   1.000
_cell.angle_alpha   90.00
_cell.angle_beta   90.00
_cell.angle_gamma   90.00
#
_symmetry.space_group_name_H-M   'P 1'
#
loop_
_entity.id
_entity.type
_entity.pdbx_description
1 polymer ?
#
loop_
_entity_poly.entity_id
_entity_poly.type
_entity_poly.pdbx_seq_one_letter_code
_entity_poly.pdbx_strand_id
1 'polypeptide(L)'
;MTKDNLRDKVTEIAQGAGMDVAKFQECFDGKKTLDAVKADQSEGTALGVNSTPTFFVNGRRLSGAQTPENFKQLIDQSLGAKG
;
A
#
# COMPACT_ATOMS: atom_id res chain seq x y z
N MET A 1 -15.88 -6.57 -0.79
CA MET A 1 -15.62 -6.36 -2.23
C MET A 1 -15.44 -7.73 -2.87
N THR A 2 -16.05 -7.97 -4.03
CA THR A 2 -15.93 -9.18 -4.85
C THR A 2 -15.43 -8.79 -6.23
N LYS A 3 -15.10 -9.77 -7.09
CA LYS A 3 -14.72 -9.46 -8.48
C LYS A 3 -15.84 -8.73 -9.22
N ASP A 4 -17.09 -9.11 -8.96
CA ASP A 4 -18.27 -8.59 -9.67
C ASP A 4 -18.61 -7.15 -9.28
N ASN A 5 -18.28 -6.71 -8.06
CA ASN A 5 -18.53 -5.34 -7.60
C ASN A 5 -17.28 -4.48 -7.42
N LEU A 6 -16.11 -4.98 -7.86
CA LEU A 6 -14.82 -4.30 -7.71
C LEU A 6 -14.87 -2.89 -8.29
N ARG A 7 -15.27 -2.77 -9.57
CA ARG A 7 -15.32 -1.50 -10.30
C ARG A 7 -16.16 -0.45 -9.58
N ASP A 8 -17.36 -0.83 -9.15
CA ASP A 8 -18.29 0.09 -8.49
C ASP A 8 -17.74 0.51 -7.12
N LYS A 9 -17.21 -0.44 -6.34
CA LYS A 9 -16.65 -0.15 -5.01
C LYS A 9 -15.42 0.75 -5.06
N VAL A 10 -14.52 0.57 -6.03
CA VAL A 10 -13.37 1.48 -6.18
C VAL A 10 -13.78 2.84 -6.73
N THR A 11 -14.84 2.90 -7.53
CA THR A 11 -15.44 4.17 -7.99
C THR A 11 -16.05 4.95 -6.81
N GLU A 12 -16.78 4.28 -5.92
CA GLU A 12 -17.31 4.87 -4.68
C GLU A 12 -16.18 5.44 -3.81
N ILE A 13 -15.06 4.71 -3.68
CA ILE A 13 -13.87 5.17 -2.94
C ILE A 13 -13.27 6.42 -3.61
N ALA A 14 -13.09 6.41 -4.93
CA ALA A 14 -12.56 7.55 -5.68
C ALA A 14 -13.45 8.80 -5.52
N GLN A 15 -14.78 8.62 -5.59
CA GLN A 15 -15.75 9.68 -5.34
C GLN A 15 -15.65 10.23 -3.91
N GLY A 16 -15.58 9.34 -2.90
CA GLY A 16 -15.41 9.74 -1.50
C GLY A 16 -14.10 10.47 -1.21
N ALA A 17 -13.07 10.22 -2.02
CA ALA A 17 -11.79 10.93 -1.99
C ALA A 17 -11.81 12.26 -2.77
N GLY A 18 -12.94 12.65 -3.38
CA GLY A 18 -13.07 13.89 -4.15
C GLY A 18 -12.39 13.86 -5.53
N MET A 19 -12.13 12.66 -6.08
CA MET A 19 -11.52 12.51 -7.40
C MET A 19 -12.52 12.75 -8.53
N ASP A 20 -12.01 13.13 -9.70
CA ASP A 20 -12.78 13.14 -10.95
C ASP A 20 -13.13 11.69 -11.35
N VAL A 21 -14.39 11.33 -11.14
CA VAL A 21 -14.90 9.97 -11.36
C VAL A 21 -14.77 9.54 -12.82
N ALA A 22 -15.01 10.45 -13.77
CA ALA A 22 -14.91 10.12 -15.20
C ALA A 22 -13.47 9.77 -15.58
N LYS A 23 -12.50 10.59 -15.13
CA LYS A 23 -11.07 10.30 -15.35
C LYS A 23 -10.61 9.03 -14.64
N PHE A 24 -11.11 8.79 -13.41
CA PHE A 24 -10.78 7.58 -12.67
C PHE A 24 -11.28 6.33 -13.40
N GLN A 25 -12.54 6.33 -13.87
CA GLN A 25 -13.11 5.21 -14.62
C GLN A 25 -12.34 4.95 -15.91
N GLU A 26 -11.97 6.00 -16.67
CA GLU A 26 -11.14 5.85 -17.87
C GLU A 26 -9.77 5.22 -17.56
N CYS A 27 -9.14 5.63 -16.44
CA CYS A 27 -7.88 5.07 -15.99
C CYS A 27 -8.01 3.59 -15.59
N PHE A 28 -9.05 3.27 -14.81
CA PHE A 28 -9.32 1.93 -14.30
C PHE A 28 -9.70 0.95 -15.42
N ASP A 29 -10.69 1.31 -16.24
CA ASP A 29 -11.19 0.48 -17.33
C ASP A 29 -10.12 0.31 -18.43
N GLY A 30 -9.32 1.37 -18.68
CA GLY A 30 -8.19 1.35 -19.60
C GLY A 30 -6.95 0.62 -19.07
N LYS A 31 -6.96 0.12 -17.83
CA LYS A 31 -5.85 -0.57 -17.17
C LYS A 31 -4.52 0.21 -17.22
N LYS A 32 -4.58 1.53 -17.24
CA LYS A 32 -3.42 2.41 -17.53
C LYS A 32 -2.28 2.26 -16.50
N THR A 33 -2.60 1.79 -15.29
CA THR A 33 -1.65 1.61 -14.17
C THR A 33 -1.34 0.15 -13.86
N LEU A 34 -1.88 -0.81 -14.62
CA LEU A 34 -1.76 -2.24 -14.30
C LEU A 34 -0.31 -2.71 -14.25
N ASP A 35 0.55 -2.22 -15.14
CA ASP A 35 1.96 -2.64 -15.15
C ASP A 35 2.75 -2.03 -14.00
N ALA A 36 2.40 -0.82 -13.54
CA ALA A 36 2.95 -0.25 -12.31
C ALA A 36 2.56 -1.10 -11.08
N VAL A 37 1.29 -1.50 -10.97
CA VAL A 37 0.82 -2.39 -9.87
C VAL A 37 1.57 -3.72 -9.86
N LYS A 38 1.84 -4.31 -11.04
CA LYS A 38 2.63 -5.55 -11.13
C LYS A 38 4.09 -5.34 -10.75
N ALA A 39 4.68 -4.20 -11.13
CA ALA A 39 6.05 -3.85 -10.76
C ALA A 39 6.19 -3.73 -9.23
N ASP A 40 5.29 -3.02 -8.58
CA ASP A 40 5.26 -2.87 -7.11
C ASP A 40 5.09 -4.24 -6.41
N GLN A 41 4.21 -5.10 -6.93
CA GLN A 41 4.04 -6.48 -6.42
C GLN A 41 5.31 -7.32 -6.57
N SER A 42 6.00 -7.20 -7.71
CA SER A 42 7.26 -7.89 -7.97
C SER A 42 8.37 -7.39 -7.05
N GLU A 43 8.44 -6.08 -6.80
CA GLU A 43 9.39 -5.48 -5.87
C GLU A 43 9.17 -6.02 -4.45
N GLY A 44 7.93 -6.04 -3.96
CA GLY A 44 7.60 -6.61 -2.66
C GLY A 44 8.03 -8.08 -2.54
N THR A 45 7.80 -8.87 -3.59
CA THR A 45 8.22 -10.27 -3.66
C THR A 45 9.75 -10.41 -3.65
N ALA A 46 10.47 -9.57 -4.41
CA ALA A 46 11.92 -9.56 -4.46
C ALA A 46 12.56 -9.16 -3.12
N LEU A 47 11.90 -8.26 -2.39
CA LEU A 47 12.26 -7.92 -1.01
C LEU A 47 11.87 -9.02 -0.01
N GLY A 48 11.23 -10.11 -0.43
CA GLY A 48 10.82 -11.22 0.44
C GLY A 48 9.65 -10.87 1.36
N VAL A 49 8.76 -9.97 0.93
CA VAL A 49 7.46 -9.71 1.60
C VAL A 49 6.52 -10.87 1.25
N ASN A 50 6.10 -11.63 2.27
CA ASN A 50 5.23 -12.81 2.11
C ASN A 50 3.87 -12.65 2.80
N SER A 51 3.64 -11.53 3.47
CA SER A 51 2.42 -11.26 4.24
C SER A 51 2.22 -9.76 4.42
N THR A 52 0.97 -9.37 4.61
CA THR A 52 0.57 -7.98 4.86
C THR A 52 -0.08 -7.83 6.24
N PRO A 53 0.15 -6.73 6.96
CA PRO A 53 1.06 -5.65 6.58
C PRO A 53 2.53 -6.02 6.87
N THR A 54 3.45 -5.50 6.05
CA THR A 54 4.90 -5.52 6.30
C THR A 54 5.42 -4.11 6.09
N PHE A 55 6.23 -3.63 7.02
CA PHE A 55 6.79 -2.28 7.01
C PHE A 55 8.32 -2.34 6.93
N PHE A 56 8.91 -1.30 6.36
CA PHE A 56 10.35 -1.06 6.40
C PHE A 56 10.61 0.34 6.92
N VAL A 57 11.39 0.45 7.99
CA VAL A 57 11.83 1.74 8.57
C VAL A 57 13.33 1.82 8.38
N ASN A 58 13.80 2.72 7.50
CA ASN A 58 15.22 2.83 7.10
C ASN A 58 15.86 1.46 6.79
N GLY A 59 15.18 0.62 6.00
CA GLY A 59 15.65 -0.72 5.61
C GLY A 59 15.42 -1.83 6.64
N ARG A 60 14.98 -1.51 7.86
CA ARG A 60 14.68 -2.50 8.91
C ARG A 60 13.24 -2.98 8.79
N ARG A 61 13.05 -4.29 8.64
CA ARG A 61 11.73 -4.92 8.47
C ARG A 61 10.97 -5.02 9.79
N LEU A 62 9.68 -4.72 9.73
CA LEU A 62 8.70 -4.93 10.80
C LEU A 62 7.47 -5.63 10.20
N SER A 63 7.29 -6.92 10.52
CA SER A 63 6.24 -7.77 9.91
C SER A 63 4.99 -7.87 10.78
N GLY A 64 3.83 -7.89 10.13
CA GLY A 64 2.53 -8.02 10.76
C GLY A 64 1.95 -6.70 11.25
N ALA A 65 0.71 -6.76 11.74
CA ALA A 65 0.06 -5.63 12.39
C ALA A 65 0.69 -5.42 13.78
N GLN A 66 1.64 -4.49 13.85
CA GLN A 66 2.42 -4.20 15.05
C GLN A 66 1.82 -3.03 15.83
N THR A 67 2.16 -2.93 17.12
CA THR A 67 1.68 -1.85 17.98
C THR A 67 2.41 -0.53 17.69
N PRO A 68 1.80 0.62 17.99
CA PRO A 68 2.46 1.93 17.85
C PRO A 68 3.81 2.01 18.58
N GLU A 69 3.97 1.33 19.72
CA GLU A 69 5.21 1.30 20.50
C GLU A 69 6.35 0.62 19.73
N ASN A 70 6.06 -0.49 19.04
CA ASN A 70 7.06 -1.17 18.21
C ASN A 70 7.50 -0.31 17.03
N PHE A 71 6.58 0.45 16.41
CA PHE A 71 6.94 1.44 15.42
C PHE A 71 7.82 2.54 16.01
N LYS A 72 7.42 3.12 17.14
CA LYS A 72 8.18 4.16 17.83
C LYS A 72 9.60 3.71 18.15
N GLN A 73 9.75 2.52 18.74
CA GLN A 73 11.07 1.97 19.06
C GLN A 73 11.95 1.84 17.81
N LEU A 74 11.39 1.36 16.71
CA LEU A 74 12.14 1.17 15.47
C LEU A 74 12.54 2.52 14.83
N ILE A 75 11.66 3.51 14.89
CA ILE A 75 11.91 4.88 14.42
C ILE A 75 13.00 5.55 15.27
N ASP A 76 12.87 5.51 16.61
CA ASP A 76 13.84 6.11 17.54
C ASP A 76 15.25 5.53 17.33
N GLN A 77 15.34 4.20 17.16
CA GLN A 77 16.61 3.53 16.82
C GLN A 77 17.16 3.96 15.45
N SER A 78 16.29 4.24 14.48
CA SER A 78 16.68 4.65 13.13
C SER A 78 17.10 6.12 13.03
N LEU A 79 16.65 6.96 13.96
CA LEU A 79 17.05 8.37 14.11
C LEU A 79 18.33 8.52 14.95
N GLY A 80 18.87 7.44 15.52
CA GLY A 80 20.06 7.48 16.36
C GLY A 80 19.82 8.05 17.76
N ALA A 81 18.56 8.09 18.22
CA ALA A 81 18.26 8.47 19.59
C ALA A 81 18.86 7.43 20.54
N LYS A 82 19.94 7.81 21.23
CA LYS A 82 20.35 7.18 22.49
C LYS A 82 19.20 7.39 23.47
N GLY A 83 18.81 6.34 24.18
CA GLY A 83 17.68 6.33 25.11
C GLY A 83 17.74 7.39 26.19
#